data_AF-A0A352RVJ1-F1
#
_entry.id   AF-A0A352RVJ1-F1
#
_cell.length_a   1.000
_cell.length_b   1.000
_cell.length_c   1.000
_cell.angle_alpha   90.00
_cell.angle_beta   90.00
_cell.angle_gamma   90.00
#
_symmetry.space_group_name_H-M   'P 1'
#
loop_
_entity.id
_entity.type
_entity.pdbx_description
1 polymer ?
#
loop_
_entity_poly.entity_id
_entity_poly.type
_entity_poly.pdbx_seq_one_letter_code
_entity_poly.pdbx_strand_id
1 'polypeptide(L)'
;LLCTAVTVVVALATPFPRVMPFVLVLVTFLAGMMTVYGNKTMPLQFSMLFVMTLTINEEFVVRTALSHAGLFGVGALGYLLYAISVAWFMERRTRQQILAESLYEMAAYLDIKAGFYDAGTDYDELFNRLVRQQIVVAERQQAARDMVLRGNKTPFDGLLVRVHLRMLELYEYLLSTNTDYPLLR
;
A
#
# COMPACT_ATOMS: atom_id res chain seq x y z
N LEU A 1 -12.58 -5.17 14.62
CA LEU A 1 -12.16 -4.86 16.01
C LEU A 1 -12.76 -3.55 16.53
N LEU A 2 -12.50 -2.40 15.90
CA LEU A 2 -13.19 -1.15 16.28
C LEU A 2 -14.70 -1.21 16.00
N CYS A 3 -15.12 -1.71 14.84
CA CYS A 3 -16.54 -1.85 14.53
C CYS A 3 -17.24 -2.85 15.45
N THR A 4 -16.57 -3.95 15.83
CA THR A 4 -17.11 -4.93 16.79
C THR A 4 -17.23 -4.36 18.20
N ALA A 5 -16.29 -3.50 18.63
CA ALA A 5 -16.41 -2.76 19.88
C ALA A 5 -17.61 -1.80 19.86
N VAL A 6 -17.83 -1.09 18.74
CA VAL A 6 -19.01 -0.24 18.55
C VAL A 6 -20.30 -1.05 18.57
N THR A 7 -20.35 -2.21 17.90
CA THR A 7 -21.53 -3.10 17.95
C THR A 7 -21.81 -3.59 19.36
N VAL A 8 -20.79 -3.93 20.16
CA VAL A 8 -20.96 -4.33 21.57
C VAL A 8 -21.49 -3.16 22.41
N VAL A 9 -20.98 -1.95 22.22
CA VAL A 9 -21.46 -0.74 22.92
C VAL A 9 -22.91 -0.42 22.56
N VAL A 10 -23.28 -0.52 21.29
CA VAL A 10 -24.65 -0.28 20.80
C VAL A 10 -25.61 -1.39 21.28
N ALA A 11 -25.17 -2.65 21.29
CA ALA A 11 -25.93 -3.80 21.77
C ALA A 11 -26.16 -3.80 23.30
N LEU A 12 -25.26 -3.19 24.08
CA LEU A 12 -25.46 -3.00 25.53
C LEU A 12 -26.35 -1.80 25.85
N ALA A 13 -26.42 -0.80 24.97
CA ALA A 13 -27.19 0.42 25.17
C ALA A 13 -28.65 0.34 24.67
N THR A 14 -28.95 -0.59 23.77
CA THR A 14 -30.30 -0.90 23.24
C THR A 14 -31.39 -1.12 24.31
N PRO A 15 -31.15 -1.78 25.47
CA PRO A 15 -32.16 -1.90 26.53
C PRO A 15 -32.63 -0.60 27.18
N PHE A 16 -31.90 0.50 27.01
CA PHE A 16 -32.17 1.77 27.70
C PHE A 16 -32.55 2.85 26.66
N PRO A 17 -33.84 3.05 26.36
CA PRO A 17 -34.31 3.98 25.32
C PRO A 17 -33.82 5.42 25.51
N ARG A 18 -33.54 5.82 26.76
CA ARG A 18 -33.02 7.16 27.10
C ARG A 18 -31.53 7.34 26.83
N VAL A 19 -30.77 6.25 26.69
CA VAL A 19 -29.29 6.26 26.53
C VAL A 19 -28.87 6.14 25.07
N MET A 20 -29.73 5.55 24.23
CA MET A 20 -29.56 5.41 22.78
C MET A 20 -29.12 6.71 22.06
N PRO A 21 -29.77 7.87 22.28
CA PRO A 21 -29.39 9.13 21.62
C PRO A 21 -27.99 9.60 21.99
N PHE A 22 -27.56 9.38 23.24
CA PHE A 22 -26.22 9.75 23.70
C PHE A 22 -25.14 8.88 23.05
N VAL A 23 -25.40 7.58 22.91
CA VAL A 23 -24.48 6.65 22.24
C VAL A 23 -24.36 6.99 20.76
N LEU A 24 -25.47 7.37 20.12
CA LEU A 24 -25.51 7.85 18.74
C LEU A 24 -24.59 9.05 18.52
N VAL A 25 -24.73 10.07 19.36
CA VAL A 25 -23.92 11.29 19.32
C VAL A 25 -22.46 10.96 19.58
N LEU A 26 -22.16 10.09 20.55
CA LEU A 26 -20.80 9.72 20.88
C LEU A 26 -20.12 8.94 19.74
N VAL A 27 -20.79 7.96 19.13
CA VAL A 27 -20.23 7.15 18.04
C VAL A 27 -20.05 7.99 16.77
N THR A 28 -21.01 8.83 16.41
CA THR A 28 -20.86 9.74 15.27
C THR A 28 -19.77 10.78 15.49
N PHE A 29 -19.64 11.32 16.71
CA PHE A 29 -18.56 12.23 17.08
C PHE A 29 -17.19 11.54 17.01
N LEU A 30 -17.03 10.35 17.58
CA LEU A 30 -15.77 9.60 17.53
C LEU A 30 -15.42 9.21 16.09
N ALA A 31 -16.40 8.76 15.29
CA ALA A 31 -16.21 8.48 13.87
C ALA A 31 -15.79 9.75 13.10
N GLY A 32 -16.40 10.89 13.42
CA GLY A 32 -16.02 12.22 12.93
C GLY A 32 -14.57 12.58 13.28
N MET A 33 -14.17 12.44 14.54
CA MET A 33 -12.82 12.71 15.03
C MET A 33 -11.74 11.86 14.36
N MET A 34 -12.07 10.66 13.88
CA MET A 34 -11.09 9.84 13.16
C MET A 34 -10.58 10.47 11.86
N THR A 35 -11.31 11.41 11.26
CA THR A 35 -10.88 12.16 10.07
C THR A 35 -9.60 12.97 10.30
N VAL A 36 -9.32 13.36 11.55
CA VAL A 36 -8.11 14.10 11.94
C VAL A 36 -6.84 13.30 11.66
N TYR A 37 -6.91 11.96 11.65
CA TYR A 37 -5.77 11.08 11.38
C TYR A 37 -5.49 10.86 9.88
N GLY A 38 -6.17 11.62 9.00
CA GLY A 38 -5.92 11.66 7.56
C GLY A 38 -6.66 10.59 6.75
N ASN A 39 -6.38 10.53 5.45
CA ASN A 39 -7.21 9.79 4.48
C ASN A 39 -7.29 8.26 4.73
N LYS A 40 -6.37 7.71 5.51
CA LYS A 40 -6.33 6.27 5.83
C LYS A 40 -7.47 5.82 6.76
N THR A 41 -8.12 6.75 7.48
CA THR A 41 -9.21 6.43 8.41
C THR A 41 -10.62 6.62 7.81
N MET A 42 -10.74 7.21 6.62
CA MET A 42 -12.04 7.42 5.94
C MET A 42 -12.86 6.13 5.78
N PRO A 43 -12.29 5.01 5.27
CA PRO A 43 -13.06 3.77 5.12
C PRO A 43 -13.57 3.23 6.47
N LEU A 44 -12.81 3.46 7.53
CA LEU A 44 -13.16 3.01 8.87
C LEU A 44 -14.31 3.84 9.46
N GLN A 45 -14.28 5.17 9.28
CA GLN A 45 -15.39 6.07 9.63
C GLN A 45 -16.68 5.62 8.92
N PHE A 46 -16.61 5.43 7.59
CA PHE A 46 -17.75 5.00 6.80
C PHE A 46 -18.33 3.67 7.31
N SER A 47 -17.46 2.68 7.55
CA SER A 47 -17.87 1.37 8.07
C SER A 47 -18.56 1.47 9.43
N MET A 48 -18.09 2.36 10.31
CA MET A 48 -18.63 2.56 11.65
C MET A 48 -20.03 3.17 11.62
N LEU A 49 -20.23 4.20 10.78
CA LEU A 49 -21.55 4.81 10.56
C LEU A 49 -22.50 3.86 9.86
N PHE A 50 -22.02 3.12 8.86
CA PHE A 50 -22.83 2.17 8.09
C PHE A 50 -23.41 1.06 8.97
N VAL A 51 -22.57 0.41 9.80
CA VAL A 51 -23.03 -0.62 10.75
C VAL A 51 -24.05 -0.05 11.74
N MET A 52 -23.82 1.17 12.23
CA MET A 52 -24.74 1.84 13.13
C MET A 52 -26.10 2.14 12.47
N THR A 53 -26.12 2.63 11.23
CA THR A 53 -27.35 2.86 10.47
C THR A 53 -28.12 1.57 10.22
N LEU A 54 -27.44 0.45 9.95
CA LEU A 54 -28.10 -0.85 9.80
C LEU A 54 -28.73 -1.34 11.12
N THR A 55 -28.10 -1.05 12.25
CA THR A 55 -28.54 -1.55 13.57
C THR A 55 -29.67 -0.71 14.19
N ILE A 56 -29.86 0.54 13.75
CA ILE A 56 -30.78 1.49 14.41
C ILE A 56 -32.27 1.15 14.26
N ASN A 57 -32.63 0.38 13.23
CA ASN A 57 -34.02 0.06 12.88
C ASN A 57 -34.49 -1.30 13.41
N GLU A 58 -33.63 -2.05 14.10
CA GLU A 58 -33.95 -3.38 14.62
C GLU A 58 -34.24 -3.34 16.13
N GLU A 59 -35.44 -3.75 16.53
CA GLU A 59 -35.83 -3.90 17.93
C GLU A 59 -35.19 -5.15 18.54
N PHE A 60 -33.93 -5.04 18.96
CA PHE A 60 -33.25 -6.14 19.61
C PHE A 60 -33.54 -6.21 21.12
N VAL A 61 -34.10 -7.35 21.55
CA VAL A 61 -34.05 -7.76 22.96
C VAL A 61 -32.58 -7.99 23.35
N VAL A 62 -32.13 -7.47 24.50
CA VAL A 62 -30.72 -7.46 24.98
C VAL A 62 -29.97 -8.77 24.77
N ARG A 63 -30.65 -9.90 24.97
CA ARG A 63 -30.07 -11.24 24.83
C ARG A 63 -29.77 -11.59 23.36
N THR A 64 -30.65 -11.17 22.45
CA THR A 64 -30.50 -11.32 20.99
C THR A 64 -29.46 -10.33 20.45
N ALA A 65 -29.38 -9.13 21.03
CA ALA A 65 -28.37 -8.13 20.71
C ALA A 65 -26.94 -8.65 20.99
N LEU A 66 -26.74 -9.31 22.14
CA LEU A 66 -25.43 -9.87 22.50
C LEU A 66 -25.02 -11.03 21.58
N SER A 67 -25.96 -11.89 21.19
CA SER A 67 -25.68 -12.96 20.21
C SER A 67 -25.38 -12.41 18.83
N HIS A 68 -26.08 -11.36 18.38
CA HIS A 68 -25.79 -10.70 17.10
C HIS A 68 -24.43 -10.01 17.12
N ALA A 69 -24.08 -9.31 18.20
CA ALA A 69 -22.76 -8.70 18.35
C ALA A 69 -21.64 -9.76 18.37
N GLY A 70 -21.89 -10.92 19.00
CA GLY A 70 -20.98 -12.06 19.00
C GLY A 70 -20.77 -12.64 17.59
N LEU A 71 -21.85 -12.90 16.86
CA LEU A 71 -21.79 -13.39 15.47
C LEU A 71 -21.10 -12.40 14.53
N PHE A 72 -21.40 -11.11 14.66
CA PHE A 72 -20.71 -10.04 13.93
C PHE A 72 -19.21 -9.99 14.28
N GLY A 73 -18.88 -10.19 15.56
CA GLY A 73 -17.52 -10.33 16.06
C GLY A 73 -16.75 -11.45 15.40
N VAL A 74 -17.34 -12.65 15.35
CA VAL A 74 -16.76 -13.83 14.71
C VAL A 74 -16.59 -13.60 13.20
N GLY A 75 -17.59 -13.02 12.53
CA GLY A 75 -17.48 -12.66 11.11
C GLY A 75 -16.35 -11.67 10.82
N ALA A 76 -16.20 -10.64 11.65
CA ALA A 76 -15.14 -9.66 11.53
C ALA A 76 -13.74 -10.28 11.77
N LEU A 77 -13.62 -11.22 12.72
CA LEU A 77 -12.39 -11.97 12.95
C LEU A 77 -12.06 -12.90 11.77
N GLY A 78 -13.08 -13.58 11.22
CA GLY A 78 -12.91 -14.41 10.02
C GLY A 78 -12.42 -13.60 8.83
N TYR A 79 -13.03 -12.43 8.57
CA TYR A 79 -12.59 -11.52 7.53
C TYR A 79 -11.18 -10.98 7.78
N LEU A 80 -10.84 -10.64 9.04
CA LEU A 80 -9.49 -10.20 9.39
C LEU A 80 -8.45 -11.27 9.08
N LEU A 81 -8.70 -12.52 9.48
CA LEU A 81 -7.80 -13.65 9.19
C LEU A 81 -7.66 -13.89 7.69
N TYR A 82 -8.77 -13.83 6.95
CA TYR A 82 -8.75 -13.91 5.49
C TYR A 82 -7.92 -12.78 4.87
N ALA A 83 -8.17 -11.54 5.26
CA ALA A 83 -7.46 -10.37 4.74
C ALA A 83 -5.96 -10.42 5.05
N ILE A 84 -5.57 -10.82 6.27
CA ILE A 84 -4.15 -11.01 6.64
C ILE A 84 -3.53 -12.13 5.78
N SER A 85 -4.23 -13.24 5.60
CA SER A 85 -3.73 -14.36 4.78
C SER A 85 -3.51 -13.95 3.33
N VAL A 86 -4.46 -13.23 2.74
CA VAL A 86 -4.35 -12.68 1.39
C VAL A 86 -3.23 -11.65 1.31
N ALA A 87 -3.13 -10.73 2.27
CA ALA A 87 -2.08 -9.72 2.31
C ALA A 87 -0.69 -10.36 2.37
N TRP A 88 -0.53 -11.41 3.19
CA TRP A 88 0.73 -12.13 3.32
C TRP A 88 1.12 -12.87 2.02
N PHE A 89 0.14 -13.43 1.32
CA PHE A 89 0.36 -14.04 0.01
C PHE A 89 0.73 -12.98 -1.05
N MET A 90 0.05 -11.83 -1.04
CA MET A 90 0.26 -10.74 -1.99
C MET A 90 1.59 -10.02 -1.78
N GLU A 91 2.02 -9.87 -0.53
CA GLU A 91 3.25 -9.13 -0.16
C GLU A 91 4.47 -9.62 -0.95
N ARG A 92 4.59 -10.95 -1.14
CA ARG A 92 5.68 -11.54 -1.93
C ARG A 92 5.64 -11.07 -3.39
N ARG A 93 4.45 -11.06 -4.00
CA ARG A 93 4.28 -10.59 -5.38
C ARG A 93 4.50 -9.10 -5.50
N THR A 94 4.03 -8.30 -4.55
CA THR A 94 4.25 -6.84 -4.55
C THR A 94 5.74 -6.51 -4.52
N ARG A 95 6.55 -7.22 -3.71
CA ARG A 95 8.02 -7.04 -3.68
C ARG A 95 8.66 -7.36 -5.04
N GLN A 96 8.25 -8.47 -5.67
CA GLN A 96 8.74 -8.84 -7.00
C GLN A 96 8.36 -7.80 -8.06
N GLN A 97 7.13 -7.28 -8.01
CA GLN A 97 6.63 -6.32 -8.98
C GLN A 97 7.40 -5.00 -8.93
N ILE A 98 7.69 -4.48 -7.74
CA ILE A 98 8.48 -3.24 -7.57
C ILE A 98 9.90 -3.42 -8.11
N LEU A 99 10.53 -4.57 -7.86
CA LEU A 99 11.87 -4.86 -8.39
C LEU A 99 11.86 -5.05 -9.92
N ALA A 100 10.82 -5.70 -10.46
CA ALA A 100 10.66 -5.84 -11.90
C ALA A 100 10.47 -4.47 -12.57
N GLU A 101 9.69 -3.58 -11.96
CA GLU A 101 9.47 -2.23 -12.46
C GLU A 101 10.77 -1.41 -12.49
N SER A 102 11.62 -1.50 -11.45
CA SER A 102 12.93 -0.83 -11.50
C SER A 102 13.86 -1.42 -12.56
N LEU A 103 13.75 -2.73 -12.86
CA LEU A 103 14.51 -3.38 -13.92
C LEU A 103 14.05 -2.91 -15.31
N TYR A 104 12.73 -2.77 -15.52
CA TYR A 104 12.18 -2.24 -16.78
C TYR A 104 12.60 -0.80 -17.02
N GLU A 105 12.58 0.07 -16.00
CA GLU A 105 13.06 1.44 -16.15
C GLU A 105 14.56 1.51 -16.46
N MET A 106 15.36 0.60 -15.88
CA MET A 106 16.79 0.48 -16.19
C MET A 106 17.03 -0.01 -17.63
N ALA A 107 16.20 -0.92 -18.13
CA ALA A 107 16.24 -1.34 -19.53
C ALA A 107 15.90 -0.18 -20.47
N ALA A 108 14.85 0.60 -20.16
CA ALA A 108 14.51 1.80 -20.93
C ALA A 108 15.64 2.84 -20.92
N TYR A 109 16.36 3.00 -19.81
CA TYR A 109 17.55 3.84 -19.74
C TYR A 109 18.66 3.34 -20.68
N LEU A 110 18.91 2.03 -20.71
CA LEU A 110 19.89 1.42 -21.61
C LEU A 110 19.52 1.58 -23.08
N ASP A 111 18.23 1.47 -23.43
CA ASP A 111 17.76 1.67 -24.79
C ASP A 111 17.97 3.12 -25.25
N ILE A 112 17.71 4.11 -24.38
CA ILE A 112 18.03 5.52 -24.67
C ILE A 112 19.53 5.71 -24.82
N LYS A 113 20.34 5.08 -23.96
CA LYS A 113 21.81 5.15 -24.03
C LYS A 113 22.34 4.52 -25.32
N ALA A 114 21.70 3.47 -25.83
CA ALA A 114 22.05 2.85 -27.11
C ALA A 114 21.81 3.78 -28.31
N GLY A 115 20.83 4.69 -28.22
CA GLY A 115 20.58 5.70 -29.24
C GLY A 115 21.77 6.63 -29.52
N PHE A 116 22.69 6.82 -28.57
CA PHE A 116 23.88 7.66 -28.78
C PHE A 116 24.88 7.08 -29.78
N TYR A 117 24.73 5.81 -30.16
CA TYR A 117 25.54 5.18 -31.21
C TYR A 117 24.96 5.38 -32.61
N ASP A 118 23.76 5.94 -32.75
CA ASP A 118 23.18 6.27 -34.05
C ASP A 118 23.55 7.70 -34.48
N ALA A 119 24.19 7.83 -35.64
CA ALA A 119 24.60 9.12 -36.20
C ALA A 119 23.40 9.98 -36.68
N GLY A 120 22.20 9.38 -36.83
CA GLY A 120 21.00 10.08 -37.29
C GLY A 120 20.21 10.84 -36.22
N THR A 121 20.56 10.72 -34.94
CA THR A 121 19.78 11.27 -33.82
C THR A 121 20.29 12.62 -33.30
N ASP A 122 19.36 13.51 -32.93
CA ASP A 122 19.67 14.77 -32.26
C ASP A 122 20.22 14.51 -30.85
N TYR A 123 21.46 14.94 -30.63
CA TYR A 123 22.18 14.73 -29.39
C TYR A 123 21.55 15.46 -28.20
N ASP A 124 21.11 16.69 -28.39
CA ASP A 124 20.60 17.51 -27.28
C ASP A 124 19.23 17.00 -26.81
N GLU A 125 18.41 16.53 -27.74
CA GLU A 125 17.14 15.87 -27.41
C GLU A 125 17.38 14.54 -26.68
N LEU A 126 18.28 13.71 -27.20
CA LEU A 126 18.59 12.40 -26.61
C LEU A 126 19.23 12.54 -25.22
N PHE A 127 20.11 13.53 -25.03
CA PHE A 127 20.71 13.86 -23.73
C PHE A 127 19.66 14.29 -22.71
N ASN A 128 18.75 15.20 -23.08
CA ASN A 128 17.66 15.59 -22.19
C ASN A 128 16.76 14.40 -21.81
N ARG A 129 16.48 13.50 -22.76
CA ARG A 129 15.71 12.27 -22.49
C ARG A 129 16.46 11.33 -21.56
N LEU A 130 17.76 11.13 -21.76
CA LEU A 130 18.61 10.28 -20.91
C LEU A 130 18.61 10.79 -19.46
N VAL A 131 18.82 12.10 -19.25
CA VAL A 131 18.85 12.70 -17.91
C VAL A 131 17.49 12.55 -17.21
N ARG A 132 16.38 12.77 -17.91
CA ARG A 132 15.03 12.55 -17.34
C ARG A 132 14.82 11.09 -16.93
N GLN A 133 15.20 10.15 -17.80
CA GLN A 133 15.07 8.73 -17.50
C GLN A 133 15.96 8.31 -16.33
N GLN A 134 17.16 8.89 -16.20
CA GLN A 134 18.07 8.64 -15.08
C GLN A 134 17.43 9.00 -13.73
N ILE A 135 16.68 10.12 -13.66
CA ILE A 135 15.95 10.51 -12.44
C ILE A 135 14.89 9.44 -12.10
N VAL A 136 14.13 8.97 -13.08
CA VAL A 136 13.10 7.93 -12.90
C VAL A 136 13.73 6.64 -12.40
N VAL A 137 14.83 6.20 -13.01
CA VAL A 137 15.56 5.00 -12.58
C VAL A 137 16.05 5.14 -11.14
N ALA A 138 16.63 6.28 -10.78
CA ALA A 138 17.10 6.52 -9.41
C ALA A 138 15.97 6.44 -8.38
N GLU A 139 14.81 7.03 -8.69
CA GLU A 139 13.63 6.97 -7.82
C GLU A 139 13.10 5.52 -7.68
N ARG A 140 13.03 4.76 -8.77
CA ARG A 140 12.58 3.35 -8.71
C ARG A 140 13.59 2.44 -8.02
N GLN A 141 14.89 2.67 -8.18
CA GLN A 141 15.93 1.95 -7.44
C GLN A 141 15.81 2.21 -5.94
N GLN A 142 15.55 3.46 -5.54
CA GLN A 142 15.31 3.82 -4.14
C GLN A 142 14.06 3.12 -3.57
N ALA A 143 12.95 3.13 -4.33
CA ALA A 143 11.73 2.43 -3.93
C ALA A 143 11.93 0.90 -3.80
N ALA A 144 12.68 0.30 -4.73
CA ALA A 144 13.04 -1.11 -4.68
C ALA A 144 13.92 -1.43 -3.46
N ARG A 145 14.92 -0.58 -3.17
CA ARG A 145 15.81 -0.73 -2.00
C ARG A 145 15.02 -0.76 -0.69
N ASP A 146 14.15 0.23 -0.49
CA ASP A 146 13.37 0.34 0.73
C ASP A 146 12.46 -0.88 0.93
N MET A 147 11.90 -1.42 -0.15
CA MET A 147 11.03 -2.60 -0.08
C MET A 147 11.81 -3.88 0.20
N VAL A 148 12.96 -4.06 -0.45
CA VAL A 148 13.79 -5.27 -0.35
C VAL A 148 14.52 -5.34 0.99
N LEU A 149 14.99 -4.20 1.53
CA LEU A 149 15.70 -4.16 2.82
C LEU A 149 14.79 -4.32 4.04
N ARG A 150 13.55 -3.84 4.00
CA ARG A 150 12.59 -3.99 5.12
C ARG A 150 12.20 -5.45 5.41
N GLY A 151 12.43 -6.34 4.47
CA GLY A 151 11.79 -7.64 4.41
C GLY A 151 12.70 -8.85 4.49
N ASN A 152 14.01 -8.71 4.72
CA ASN A 152 15.00 -9.81 4.59
C ASN A 152 14.89 -10.87 5.71
N LYS A 153 13.85 -11.69 5.66
CA LYS A 153 13.56 -12.74 6.66
C LYS A 153 13.58 -14.15 6.07
N THR A 154 13.37 -14.29 4.76
CA THR A 154 13.33 -15.59 4.08
C THR A 154 14.46 -15.71 3.04
N PRO A 155 14.87 -16.94 2.67
CA PRO A 155 15.87 -17.15 1.61
C PRO A 155 15.45 -16.56 0.25
N PHE A 156 14.14 -16.47 0.01
CA PHE A 156 13.58 -15.81 -1.17
C PHE A 156 13.82 -14.28 -1.14
N ASP A 157 13.66 -13.64 0.01
CA ASP A 157 13.99 -12.22 0.16
C ASP A 157 15.48 -11.96 -0.09
N GLY A 158 16.35 -12.87 0.37
CA GLY A 158 17.78 -12.81 0.09
C GLY A 158 18.14 -12.95 -1.40
N LEU A 159 17.29 -13.60 -2.21
CA LEU A 159 17.45 -13.60 -3.67
C LEU A 159 17.11 -12.22 -4.25
N LEU A 160 16.01 -11.60 -3.82
CA LEU A 160 15.62 -10.26 -4.26
C LEU A 160 16.67 -9.20 -3.91
N VAL A 161 17.26 -9.27 -2.71
CA VAL A 161 18.40 -8.43 -2.30
C VAL A 161 19.57 -8.58 -3.26
N ARG A 162 19.96 -9.82 -3.58
CA ARG A 162 21.08 -10.08 -4.50
C ARG A 162 20.81 -9.55 -5.91
N VAL A 163 19.60 -9.73 -6.43
CA VAL A 163 19.22 -9.18 -7.74
C VAL A 163 19.29 -7.65 -7.72
N HIS A 164 18.75 -7.01 -6.68
CA HIS A 164 18.82 -5.55 -6.54
C HIS A 164 20.26 -5.04 -6.46
N LEU A 165 21.13 -5.70 -5.70
CA LEU A 165 22.55 -5.34 -5.62
C LEU A 165 23.25 -5.44 -6.99
N ARG A 166 22.97 -6.49 -7.77
CA ARG A 166 23.51 -6.60 -9.14
C ARG A 166 22.99 -5.53 -10.08
N MET A 167 21.73 -5.13 -9.95
CA MET A 167 21.19 -4.01 -10.72
C MET A 167 21.86 -2.69 -10.36
N LEU A 168 22.15 -2.47 -9.07
CA LEU A 168 22.86 -1.28 -8.60
C LEU A 168 24.30 -1.23 -9.11
N GLU A 169 25.03 -2.35 -9.04
CA GLU A 169 26.38 -2.46 -9.62
C GLU A 169 26.37 -2.16 -11.13
N LEU A 170 25.39 -2.68 -11.88
CA LEU A 170 25.26 -2.41 -13.31
C LEU A 170 24.97 -0.92 -13.56
N TYR A 171 24.08 -0.31 -12.78
CA TYR A 171 23.77 1.11 -12.90
C TYR A 171 25.01 1.99 -12.62
N GLU A 172 25.78 1.68 -11.57
CA GLU A 172 27.03 2.37 -11.25
C GLU A 172 28.08 2.21 -12.37
N TYR A 173 28.22 1.00 -12.91
CA TYR A 173 29.10 0.74 -14.05
C TYR A 173 28.69 1.57 -15.28
N LEU A 174 27.39 1.65 -15.58
CA LEU A 174 26.86 2.46 -16.68
C LEU A 174 27.09 3.96 -16.46
N LEU A 175 27.02 4.43 -15.22
CA LEU A 175 27.30 5.83 -14.89
C LEU A 175 28.79 6.16 -15.05
N SER A 176 29.66 5.22 -14.69
CA SER A 176 31.11 5.36 -14.81
C SER A 176 31.59 5.34 -16.27
N THR A 177 30.86 4.63 -17.13
CA THR A 177 31.09 4.58 -18.58
C THR A 177 30.40 5.74 -19.27
N ASN A 178 30.84 6.96 -18.96
CA ASN A 178 30.44 8.16 -19.68
C ASN A 178 31.48 8.42 -20.77
N THR A 179 31.26 7.80 -21.94
CA THR A 179 32.14 7.96 -23.08
C THR A 179 31.81 9.25 -23.80
N ASP A 180 32.82 9.91 -24.38
CA ASP A 180 32.63 11.13 -25.15
C ASP A 180 32.00 10.75 -26.52
N TYR A 181 30.68 10.57 -26.52
CA TYR A 181 29.89 10.23 -27.71
C TYR A 181 30.11 11.20 -28.89
N PRO A 182 30.37 12.51 -28.68
CA PRO A 182 30.80 13.42 -29.73
C PRO A 182 32.02 12.97 -30.54
N LEU A 183 32.95 12.22 -29.96
CA LEU A 183 34.15 11.72 -30.64
C LEU A 183 33.96 10.36 -31.34
N LEU A 184 32.88 9.63 -31.04
CA LEU A 184 32.65 8.26 -31.54
C LEU A 184 31.73 8.17 -32.76
N ARG A 185 31.11 9.29 -33.13
CA ARG A 185 30.23 9.45 -34.30
C ARG A 185 30.96 10.19 -35.41
#